data_AF-A0A7J7M5E9-F1
#
_entry.id   AF-A0A7J7M5E9-F1
#
_cell.length_a   1.000
_cell.length_b   1.000
_cell.length_c   1.000
_cell.angle_alpha   90.00
_cell.angle_beta   90.00
_cell.angle_gamma   90.00
#
_symmetry.space_group_name_H-M   'P 1'
#
loop_
_entity.id
_entity.type
_entity.pdbx_description
1 polymer ?
#
loop_
_entity_poly.entity_id
_entity_poly.type
_entity_poly.pdbx_seq_one_letter_code
_entity_poly.pdbx_strand_id
1 'polypeptide(L)'
;MKGDALPHKSQTLNKNTSIVNEEKLSLFNYHCHLQVPRIRHAYPQLIQTALDSGVLRFGINGVSEKDWEVEKKMSEEYPNFLIPCFGLYPGLGEYDEKCYDDQVLKDYTWSAYIDRLPQ
;
A
#
# COMPACT_ATOMS: atom_id res chain seq x y z
N MET A 1 28.84 66.61 -12.86
CA MET A 1 29.28 65.30 -13.39
C MET A 1 29.71 64.42 -12.21
N LYS A 2 29.50 63.09 -12.32
CA LYS A 2 29.26 62.08 -11.27
C LYS A 2 27.76 61.99 -10.95
N GLY A 3 26.95 61.10 -11.51
CA GLY A 3 27.18 59.84 -12.20
C GLY A 3 26.51 58.73 -11.39
N ASP A 4 25.22 58.49 -11.65
CA ASP A 4 24.39 57.49 -10.98
C ASP A 4 24.93 56.08 -11.19
N ALA A 5 25.12 55.33 -10.10
CA ALA A 5 25.40 53.90 -10.16
C ALA A 5 24.22 53.15 -9.50
N LEU A 6 23.33 52.63 -10.35
CA LEU A 6 22.32 51.63 -9.98
C LEU A 6 23.01 50.37 -9.44
N PRO A 7 22.52 49.74 -8.36
CA PRO A 7 23.07 48.47 -7.92
C PRO A 7 22.79 47.38 -8.97
N HIS A 8 23.88 46.81 -9.47
CA HIS A 8 23.91 45.66 -10.36
C HIS A 8 23.09 44.49 -9.77
N LYS A 9 22.12 44.01 -10.54
CA LYS A 9 21.47 42.71 -10.32
C LYS A 9 22.55 41.61 -10.36
N SER A 10 22.93 41.09 -9.21
CA SER A 10 23.58 39.78 -9.15
C SER A 10 22.49 38.73 -8.95
N GLN A 11 21.88 38.32 -10.06
CA GLN A 11 21.19 37.02 -10.09
C GLN A 11 22.27 35.96 -10.10
N THR A 12 22.60 35.44 -8.92
CA THR A 12 23.36 34.20 -8.81
C THR A 12 22.45 33.09 -9.32
N LEU A 13 22.48 32.81 -10.63
CA LEU A 13 21.91 31.59 -11.18
C LEU A 13 22.70 30.42 -10.60
N ASN A 14 22.14 29.78 -9.57
CA ASN A 14 22.66 28.52 -9.10
C ASN A 14 22.33 27.47 -10.17
N LYS A 15 23.35 27.11 -10.94
CA LYS A 15 23.26 26.06 -11.96
C LYS A 15 23.20 24.72 -11.22
N ASN A 16 22.22 23.90 -11.62
CA ASN A 16 22.08 22.47 -11.30
C ASN A 16 21.25 22.10 -10.07
N THR A 17 20.08 22.72 -9.87
CA THR A 17 18.96 21.94 -9.33
C THR A 17 18.19 21.40 -10.53
N SER A 18 18.61 20.23 -11.03
CA SER A 18 17.68 19.37 -11.74
C SER A 18 16.57 19.09 -10.74
N ILE A 19 15.44 19.78 -10.85
CA ILE A 19 14.21 19.35 -10.21
C ILE A 19 13.90 18.04 -10.93
N VAL A 20 14.49 16.95 -10.46
CA VAL A 20 13.92 15.64 -10.66
C VAL A 20 12.58 15.73 -9.96
N ASN A 21 11.52 15.94 -10.72
CA ASN A 21 10.23 15.41 -10.31
C ASN A 21 10.51 13.92 -10.17
N GLU A 22 10.74 13.44 -8.94
CA GLU A 22 10.61 12.02 -8.64
C GLU A 22 9.18 11.69 -9.03
N GLU A 23 8.98 11.16 -10.24
CA GLU A 23 7.70 10.59 -10.59
C GLU A 23 7.46 9.47 -9.59
N LYS A 24 6.55 9.73 -8.64
CA LYS A 24 6.20 8.78 -7.61
C LYS A 24 5.63 7.56 -8.34
N LEU A 25 6.36 6.45 -8.27
CA LEU A 25 5.98 5.20 -8.95
C LEU A 25 4.56 4.81 -8.52
N SER A 26 3.65 4.71 -9.48
CA SER A 26 2.29 4.26 -9.25
C SER A 26 2.24 2.74 -9.30
N LEU A 27 2.09 2.11 -8.15
CA LEU A 27 2.04 0.66 -8.01
C LEU A 27 0.61 0.15 -7.86
N PHE A 28 0.37 -1.06 -8.37
CA PHE A 28 -0.83 -1.84 -8.15
C PHE A 28 -0.46 -3.16 -7.48
N ASN A 29 -1.02 -3.41 -6.29
CA ASN A 29 -0.90 -4.72 -5.67
C ASN A 29 -1.98 -5.64 -6.26
N TYR A 30 -1.58 -6.54 -7.15
CA TYR A 30 -2.55 -7.40 -7.83
C TYR A 30 -3.12 -8.52 -6.95
N HIS A 31 -2.48 -8.83 -5.82
CA HIS A 31 -2.84 -9.98 -5.00
C HIS A 31 -2.55 -9.78 -3.51
N CYS A 32 -3.61 -9.64 -2.72
CA CYS A 32 -3.52 -9.62 -1.27
C CYS A 32 -4.80 -10.16 -0.61
N HIS A 33 -4.71 -10.46 0.69
CA HIS A 33 -5.81 -11.01 1.47
C HIS A 33 -6.03 -10.15 2.72
N LEU A 34 -6.62 -8.97 2.55
CA LEU A 34 -6.85 -8.02 3.64
C LEU A 34 -8.02 -8.43 4.56
N GLN A 35 -8.89 -9.32 4.08
CA GLN A 35 -10.06 -9.81 4.80
C GLN A 35 -9.74 -10.81 5.91
N VAL A 36 -8.51 -11.35 5.96
CA VAL A 36 -8.16 -12.41 6.91
C VAL A 36 -8.26 -11.91 8.36
N PRO A 37 -8.90 -12.67 9.28
CA PRO A 37 -9.24 -12.20 10.62
C PRO A 37 -8.07 -11.56 11.39
N ARG A 38 -6.88 -12.16 11.29
CA ARG A 38 -5.69 -11.68 11.99
C ARG A 38 -5.32 -10.24 11.67
N ILE A 39 -5.48 -9.78 10.42
CA ILE A 39 -5.02 -8.45 10.00
C ILE A 39 -6.17 -7.49 9.71
N ARG A 40 -7.40 -7.99 9.74
CA ARG A 40 -8.61 -7.22 9.43
C ARG A 40 -8.79 -5.99 10.32
N HIS A 41 -8.31 -6.00 11.56
CA HIS A 41 -8.39 -4.81 12.42
C HIS A 41 -7.43 -3.69 11.98
N ALA A 42 -6.33 -4.04 11.28
CA ALA A 42 -5.27 -3.11 10.89
C ALA A 42 -5.37 -2.65 9.41
N TYR A 43 -6.29 -3.21 8.61
CA TYR A 43 -6.30 -2.95 7.17
C TYR A 43 -6.43 -1.46 6.79
N PRO A 44 -7.16 -0.58 7.51
CA PRO A 44 -7.19 0.85 7.17
C PRO A 44 -5.80 1.50 7.26
N GLN A 45 -5.03 1.13 8.28
CA GLN A 45 -3.66 1.62 8.49
C GLN A 45 -2.71 1.06 7.42
N LEU A 46 -2.90 -0.21 7.03
CA LEU A 46 -2.13 -0.83 5.94
C LEU A 46 -2.40 -0.14 4.60
N ILE A 47 -3.66 0.17 4.27
CA ILE A 47 -4.02 0.92 3.07
C ILE A 47 -3.33 2.28 3.05
N GLN A 48 -3.40 3.04 4.17
CA GLN A 48 -2.78 4.36 4.25
C GLN A 48 -1.26 4.27 4.07
N THR A 49 -0.61 3.34 4.77
CA THR A 49 0.84 3.13 4.67
C THR A 49 1.27 2.79 3.24
N ALA A 50 0.48 1.97 2.57
CA ALA A 50 0.76 1.54 1.20
C ALA A 50 0.54 2.69 0.19
N LEU A 51 -0.47 3.55 0.40
CA LEU A 51 -0.67 4.78 -0.39
C LEU A 51 0.50 5.76 -0.23
N ASP A 52 0.97 5.95 1.00
CA ASP A 52 2.11 6.80 1.30
C ASP A 52 3.38 6.28 0.60
N SER A 53 3.46 4.95 0.40
CA SER A 53 4.52 4.25 -0.30
C SER A 53 4.34 4.15 -1.83
N GLY A 54 3.23 4.64 -2.39
CA GLY A 54 2.96 4.67 -3.84
C GLY A 54 2.10 3.52 -4.39
N VAL A 55 1.56 2.64 -3.55
CA VAL A 55 0.58 1.61 -3.96
C VAL A 55 -0.81 2.22 -4.00
N LEU A 56 -1.33 2.43 -5.20
CA LEU A 56 -2.57 3.18 -5.40
C LEU A 56 -3.82 2.30 -5.37
N ARG A 57 -3.69 1.02 -5.70
CA ARG A 57 -4.81 0.07 -5.74
C ARG A 57 -4.41 -1.36 -5.39
N PHE A 58 -5.40 -2.14 -4.95
CA PHE A 58 -5.26 -3.51 -4.45
C PHE A 58 -6.31 -4.41 -5.07
N GLY A 59 -5.92 -5.58 -5.57
CA GLY A 59 -6.79 -6.73 -5.71
C GLY A 59 -6.88 -7.46 -4.37
N ILE A 60 -8.09 -7.59 -3.82
CA ILE A 60 -8.34 -8.44 -2.64
C ILE A 60 -8.96 -9.75 -3.10
N ASN A 61 -8.30 -10.87 -2.80
CA ASN A 61 -8.56 -12.15 -3.46
C ASN A 61 -9.25 -13.16 -2.54
N GLY A 62 -10.47 -13.55 -2.92
CA GLY A 62 -11.22 -14.56 -2.21
C GLY A 62 -10.64 -15.93 -2.51
N VAL A 63 -10.53 -16.79 -1.50
CA VAL A 63 -10.13 -18.19 -1.69
C VAL A 63 -11.34 -19.12 -1.68
N SER A 64 -12.48 -18.66 -1.18
CA SER A 64 -13.74 -19.40 -1.13
C SER A 64 -14.95 -18.46 -1.20
N GLU A 65 -16.14 -19.02 -1.42
CA GLU A 65 -17.40 -18.25 -1.42
C GLU A 65 -17.65 -17.51 -0.09
N LYS A 66 -17.07 -18.01 1.02
CA LYS A 66 -17.20 -17.40 2.35
C LYS A 66 -16.53 -16.03 2.44
N ASP A 67 -15.54 -15.75 1.58
CA ASP A 67 -14.81 -14.48 1.59
C ASP A 67 -15.57 -13.37 0.86
N TRP A 68 -16.37 -13.71 -0.15
CA TRP A 68 -16.87 -12.76 -1.14
C TRP A 68 -17.72 -11.64 -0.52
N GLU A 69 -18.56 -11.97 0.46
CA GLU A 69 -19.38 -10.98 1.16
C GLU A 69 -18.54 -9.97 1.96
N VAL A 70 -17.43 -10.43 2.54
CA VAL A 70 -16.51 -9.53 3.28
C VAL A 70 -15.75 -8.65 2.30
N GLU A 71 -15.21 -9.23 1.22
CA GLU A 71 -14.46 -8.49 0.20
C GLU A 71 -15.32 -7.46 -0.51
N LYS A 72 -16.55 -7.82 -0.87
CA LYS A 72 -17.53 -6.89 -1.44
C LYS A 72 -17.74 -5.69 -0.52
N LYS A 73 -18.03 -5.90 0.77
CA LYS A 73 -18.20 -4.81 1.74
C LYS A 73 -16.95 -3.95 1.87
N MET A 74 -15.77 -4.55 1.93
CA MET A 74 -14.51 -3.80 1.99
C MET A 74 -14.32 -2.93 0.74
N SER A 75 -14.63 -3.45 -0.45
CA SER A 75 -14.56 -2.66 -1.68
C SER A 75 -15.58 -1.54 -1.76
N GLU A 76 -16.77 -1.74 -1.16
CA GLU A 76 -17.79 -0.69 -1.05
C GLU A 76 -17.35 0.42 -0.07
N GLU A 77 -16.58 0.07 0.98
CA GLU A 77 -16.01 1.02 1.94
C GLU A 77 -14.81 1.81 1.36
N TYR A 78 -14.01 1.19 0.48
CA TYR A 78 -12.83 1.79 -0.16
C TYR A 78 -12.85 1.66 -1.70
N PRO A 79 -13.85 2.23 -2.39
CA PRO A 79 -14.14 1.95 -3.82
C PRO A 79 -13.05 2.41 -4.80
N ASN A 80 -12.20 3.34 -4.39
CA ASN A 80 -11.10 3.84 -5.23
C ASN A 80 -9.80 3.05 -5.07
N PHE A 81 -9.71 2.20 -4.04
CA PHE A 81 -8.48 1.55 -3.62
C PHE A 81 -8.57 0.03 -3.70
N LEU A 82 -9.71 -0.56 -3.33
CA LEU A 82 -9.89 -2.00 -3.25
C LEU A 82 -10.76 -2.52 -4.40
N ILE A 83 -10.24 -3.53 -5.12
CA ILE A 83 -10.93 -4.23 -6.19
C ILE A 83 -11.19 -5.66 -5.70
N PRO A 84 -12.46 -6.09 -5.52
CA PRO A 84 -12.76 -7.44 -5.07
C PRO A 84 -12.50 -8.44 -6.21
N CYS A 85 -11.84 -9.54 -5.89
CA CYS A 85 -11.47 -10.59 -6.84
C CYS A 85 -12.01 -11.93 -6.33
N PHE A 86 -13.20 -12.30 -6.78
CA PHE A 86 -13.85 -13.55 -6.38
C PHE A 86 -13.28 -14.73 -7.16
N GLY A 87 -12.91 -15.77 -6.42
CA GLY A 87 -12.41 -17.02 -6.98
C GLY A 87 -12.46 -18.14 -5.95
N LEU A 88 -12.19 -19.35 -6.44
CA LEU A 88 -11.96 -20.52 -5.61
C LEU A 88 -10.48 -20.87 -5.67
N TYR A 89 -9.85 -21.05 -4.51
CA TYR A 89 -8.49 -21.55 -4.42
C TYR A 89 -8.48 -23.08 -4.65
N PRO A 90 -7.50 -23.64 -5.38
CA PRO A 90 -7.49 -25.07 -5.71
C PRO A 90 -7.34 -26.01 -4.51
N GLY A 91 -6.79 -25.54 -3.39
CA GLY A 91 -6.68 -26.31 -2.14
C GLY A 91 -7.95 -26.19 -1.29
N LEU A 92 -8.38 -27.29 -0.66
CA LEU A 92 -9.55 -27.39 0.24
C LEU A 92 -9.47 -26.54 1.52
N GLY A 93 -8.49 -25.64 1.62
CA GLY A 93 -8.25 -24.85 2.82
C GLY A 93 -9.08 -23.57 2.81
N GLU A 94 -9.98 -23.46 3.78
CA GLU A 94 -10.21 -22.16 4.44
C GLU A 94 -8.84 -21.57 4.84
N TYR A 95 -8.71 -20.25 5.01
CA TYR A 95 -7.53 -19.67 5.66
C TYR A 95 -7.42 -20.23 7.08
N ASP A 96 -6.82 -21.41 7.21
CA ASP A 96 -6.45 -21.99 8.48
C ASP A 96 -5.27 -21.15 8.96
N GLU A 97 -5.41 -20.55 10.14
CA GLU A 97 -4.35 -19.79 10.81
C GLU A 97 -3.03 -20.58 10.87
N LYS A 98 -3.09 -21.92 10.75
CA LYS A 98 -1.95 -22.83 10.63
C LYS A 98 -0.96 -22.50 9.51
N CYS A 99 -1.40 -22.00 8.35
CA CYS A 99 -0.47 -21.59 7.28
C CYS A 99 0.42 -20.42 7.72
N TYR A 100 0.00 -19.68 8.74
CA TYR A 100 0.79 -18.64 9.34
C TYR A 100 1.52 -19.06 10.62
N ASP A 101 1.26 -20.26 11.13
CA ASP A 101 2.06 -20.84 12.22
C ASP A 101 3.36 -21.48 11.75
N ASP A 102 3.51 -21.64 10.43
CA ASP A 102 4.78 -22.01 9.82
C ASP A 102 5.85 -20.93 10.11
N GLN A 103 6.86 -21.32 10.89
CA GLN A 103 7.98 -20.46 11.28
C GLN A 103 8.70 -19.84 10.07
N VAL A 104 8.76 -20.57 8.95
CA VAL A 104 9.38 -20.07 7.72
C VAL A 104 8.51 -18.96 7.13
N LEU A 105 7.18 -19.12 7.11
CA LEU A 105 6.28 -18.09 6.57
C LEU A 105 6.11 -16.88 7.49
N LYS A 106 6.34 -17.00 8.80
CA LYS A 106 6.36 -15.86 9.73
C LYS A 106 7.44 -14.84 9.37
N ASP A 107 8.63 -15.29 8.99
CA ASP A 107 9.75 -14.38 8.68
C ASP A 107 9.61 -13.65 7.33
N TYR A 108 8.83 -14.21 6.40
CA TYR A 108 8.67 -13.67 5.03
C TYR A 108 7.31 -13.04 4.73
N THR A 109 6.38 -13.01 5.70
CA THR A 109 5.06 -12.40 5.50
C THR A 109 4.89 -11.14 6.35
N TRP A 110 3.96 -10.27 5.96
CA TRP A 110 3.57 -9.07 6.69
C TRP A 110 3.18 -9.32 8.16
N SER A 111 2.95 -10.58 8.56
CA SER A 111 2.70 -10.98 9.94
C SER A 111 3.79 -10.51 10.91
N ALA A 112 5.06 -10.63 10.51
CA ALA A 112 6.18 -10.12 11.29
C ALA A 112 6.15 -8.59 11.51
N TYR A 113 5.49 -7.83 10.64
CA TYR A 113 5.34 -6.38 10.80
C TYR A 113 4.16 -6.03 11.71
N ILE A 114 3.06 -6.78 11.59
CA ILE A 114 1.84 -6.57 12.39
C ILE A 114 2.06 -6.92 13.86
N ASP A 115 2.77 -8.01 14.16
CA ASP A 115 3.10 -8.41 15.53
C ASP A 115 4.05 -7.41 16.24
N ARG A 116 4.64 -6.47 15.49
CA ARG A 116 5.49 -5.39 16.01
C ARG A 116 4.77 -4.04 16.12
N LEU A 117 3.51 -3.95 15.71
CA LEU A 117 2.73 -2.72 15.88
C LEU A 117 2.33 -2.56 17.36
N PRO A 118 2.39 -1.34 17.92
CA PRO A 118 1.87 -1.08 19.27
C PRO A 118 0.37 -1.40 19.33
N GLN A 119 -0.04 -2.09 20.40
CA GLN A 119 -1.45 -2.41 20.71
C GLN A 119 -2.22 -1.18 21.19
#